data_AF-A0A5K0ZRE4-F1
#
_entry.id   AF-A0A5K0ZRE4-F1
#
_cell.length_a   1.000
_cell.length_b   1.000
_cell.length_c   1.000
_cell.angle_alpha   90.00
_cell.angle_beta   90.00
_cell.angle_gamma   90.00
#
_symmetry.space_group_name_H-M   'P 1'
#
loop_
_entity.id
_entity.type
_entity.pdbx_description
1 polymer ?
#
loop_
_entity_poly.entity_id
_entity_poly.type
_entity_poly.pdbx_seq_one_letter_code
_entity_poly.pdbx_strand_id
1 'polypeptide(L)'
;RFFPSEFGNDVDRQHAVEPAKSTFALKAQIRRAIEAEGIPHTYVCCSFFAAYFLPNMSQPGLTSPPRDKIVILGDGNPKAVFNKEDDIATYTIKAVDDPRTLNKVLYVKPPANTYSFNELTSLWEKKIGKTLQRIYVPEDQMLKNIE
;
A
#
# COMPACT_ATOMS: atom_id res chain seq x y z
N ARG A 1 11.94 8.92 20.39
CA ARG A 1 11.56 9.19 18.99
C ARG A 1 10.13 8.71 18.78
N PHE A 2 9.26 9.54 18.22
CA PHE A 2 7.84 9.26 18.03
C PHE A 2 7.57 8.67 16.64
N PHE A 3 6.74 7.62 16.61
CA PHE A 3 6.27 6.97 15.39
C PHE A 3 4.75 7.13 15.36
N PRO A 4 4.20 8.10 14.60
CA PRO A 4 2.76 8.21 14.46
C PRO A 4 2.19 7.01 13.69
N SER A 5 0.87 6.82 13.77
CA SER A 5 0.16 5.76 13.05
C SER A 5 0.13 6.04 11.54
N GLU A 6 1.22 5.69 10.86
CA GLU A 6 1.44 5.89 9.43
C GLU A 6 1.11 4.62 8.64
N PHE A 7 2.03 3.65 8.65
CA PHE A 7 1.89 2.26 8.21
C PHE A 7 1.02 2.04 6.96
N GLY A 8 1.33 2.79 5.90
CA GLY A 8 0.63 2.67 4.62
C GLY A 8 1.32 3.49 3.52
N ASN A 9 0.51 4.23 2.77
CA ASN A 9 0.98 5.17 1.75
C ASN A 9 1.59 6.42 2.39
N ASP A 10 2.50 7.05 1.65
CA ASP A 10 3.04 8.35 2.05
C ASP A 10 2.00 9.45 1.83
N VAL A 11 1.46 9.98 2.92
CA VAL A 11 0.34 10.92 2.88
C VAL A 11 0.70 12.30 2.31
N ASP A 12 2.00 12.63 2.27
CA ASP A 12 2.51 13.84 1.63
C ASP A 12 2.77 13.64 0.12
N ARG A 13 2.62 12.42 -0.42
CA ARG A 13 2.92 12.06 -1.81
C ARG A 13 1.85 11.14 -2.41
N GLN A 14 0.69 11.70 -2.71
CA GLN A 14 -0.45 10.97 -3.27
C GLN A 14 -1.25 11.79 -4.29
N HIS A 15 -2.09 11.11 -5.06
CA HIS A 15 -3.11 11.68 -5.95
C HIS A 15 -4.49 11.05 -5.69
N ALA A 16 -4.84 10.88 -4.42
CA ALA A 16 -6.06 10.23 -3.98
C ALA A 16 -7.29 11.11 -4.20
N VAL A 17 -8.43 10.46 -4.47
CA VAL A 17 -9.76 11.06 -4.49
C VAL A 17 -10.50 10.79 -3.17
N GLU A 18 -11.65 11.43 -2.96
CA GLU A 18 -12.48 11.15 -1.78
C GLU A 18 -13.04 9.72 -1.82
N PRO A 19 -13.30 9.09 -0.65
CA PRO A 19 -13.08 9.58 0.71
C PRO A 19 -11.64 9.39 1.23
N ALA A 20 -10.78 8.73 0.45
CA ALA A 20 -9.40 8.42 0.86
C ALA A 20 -8.56 9.69 1.06
N LYS A 21 -8.76 10.71 0.23
CA LYS A 21 -8.08 12.01 0.31
C LYS A 21 -8.23 12.65 1.70
N SER A 22 -9.45 12.73 2.23
CA SER A 22 -9.69 13.27 3.59
C SER A 22 -8.95 12.47 4.68
N THR A 23 -8.89 11.15 4.54
CA THR A 23 -8.16 10.29 5.49
C THR A 23 -6.65 10.57 5.47
N PHE A 24 -6.07 10.75 4.28
CA PHE A 24 -4.65 11.13 4.16
C PHE A 24 -4.38 12.55 4.68
N ALA A 25 -5.30 13.49 4.46
CA ALA A 25 -5.18 14.86 4.96
C ALA A 25 -5.08 14.88 6.50
N LEU A 26 -5.86 14.05 7.20
CA LEU A 26 -5.79 13.94 8.66
C LEU A 26 -4.40 13.49 9.14
N LYS A 27 -3.79 12.48 8.51
CA LYS A 27 -2.43 12.04 8.87
C LYS A 27 -1.39 13.11 8.55
N ALA A 28 -1.53 13.82 7.43
CA ALA A 28 -0.64 14.93 7.07
C ALA A 28 -0.69 16.05 8.12
N GLN A 29 -1.88 16.38 8.65
CA GLN A 29 -2.02 17.34 9.76
C GLN A 29 -1.26 16.88 11.01
N ILE A 30 -1.34 15.58 11.35
CA ILE A 30 -0.58 15.02 12.47
C ILE A 30 0.94 15.17 12.23
N ARG A 31 1.44 14.90 11.02
CA ARG A 31 2.86 15.15 10.68
C ARG A 31 3.27 16.60 10.90
N ARG A 32 2.46 17.55 10.44
CA ARG A 32 2.72 18.99 10.64
C ARG A 32 2.73 19.39 12.12
N ALA A 33 1.85 18.83 12.94
CA ALA A 33 1.84 19.06 14.38
C ALA A 33 3.11 18.52 15.06
N ILE A 34 3.54 17.30 14.72
CA ILE A 34 4.78 16.70 15.23
C ILE A 34 5.99 17.58 14.89
N GLU A 35 6.06 18.06 13.64
CA GLU A 35 7.14 18.91 13.14
C GLU A 35 7.15 20.29 13.82
N ALA A 36 5.99 20.92 13.99
CA ALA A 36 5.86 22.22 14.64
C ALA A 36 6.30 22.19 16.11
N GLU A 37 6.01 21.10 16.82
CA GLU A 37 6.43 20.88 18.21
C GLU A 37 7.89 20.41 18.34
N GLY A 38 8.62 20.27 17.22
CA GLY A 38 10.01 19.82 17.22
C GLY A 38 10.22 18.40 17.74
N ILE A 39 9.18 17.56 17.72
CA ILE A 39 9.22 16.19 18.26
C ILE A 39 10.10 15.32 17.34
N PRO A 40 11.15 14.65 17.86
CA PRO A 40 11.96 13.72 17.09
C PRO A 40 11.11 12.58 16.54
N HIS A 41 11.07 12.38 15.22
CA HIS A 41 10.11 11.46 14.60
C HIS A 41 10.70 10.55 13.52
N THR A 42 9.94 9.52 13.16
CA THR A 42 10.12 8.73 11.93
C THR A 42 8.73 8.37 11.37
N TYR A 43 8.49 8.66 10.10
CA TYR A 43 7.26 8.27 9.41
C TYR A 43 7.50 6.99 8.63
N VAL A 44 6.78 5.91 8.97
CA VAL A 44 6.98 4.59 8.33
C VAL A 44 5.97 4.39 7.21
N CYS A 45 6.44 4.45 5.97
CA CYS A 45 5.67 4.20 4.76
C CYS A 45 5.95 2.76 4.28
N CYS A 46 5.06 1.83 4.60
CA CYS A 46 5.24 0.41 4.33
C CYS A 46 4.37 -0.15 3.18
N SER A 47 3.62 0.72 2.49
CA SER A 47 2.75 0.34 1.37
C SER A 47 1.64 -0.63 1.79
N PHE A 48 1.49 -1.78 1.13
CA PHE A 48 0.35 -2.70 1.32
C PHE A 48 0.70 -3.83 2.28
N PHE A 49 -0.15 -4.07 3.26
CA PHE A 49 -0.12 -5.25 4.14
C PHE A 49 -0.43 -6.52 3.38
N ALA A 50 0.51 -7.46 3.33
CA ALA A 50 0.37 -8.67 2.54
C ALA A 50 -0.85 -9.50 2.96
N ALA A 51 -1.07 -9.71 4.27
CA ALA A 51 -2.20 -10.48 4.78
C ALA A 51 -3.55 -9.74 4.68
N TYR A 52 -3.55 -8.44 4.41
CA TYR A 52 -4.78 -7.70 4.12
C TYR A 52 -5.13 -7.75 2.62
N PHE A 53 -4.17 -7.46 1.75
CA PHE A 53 -4.44 -7.24 0.32
C PHE A 53 -4.28 -8.49 -0.55
N LEU A 54 -3.43 -9.46 -0.17
CA LEU A 54 -3.16 -10.63 -1.00
C LEU A 54 -4.16 -11.79 -0.84
N PRO A 55 -4.75 -12.09 0.34
CA PRO A 55 -5.62 -13.25 0.47
C PRO A 55 -6.84 -13.25 -0.44
N ASN A 56 -7.33 -12.08 -0.85
CA ASN A 56 -8.38 -11.97 -1.85
C ASN A 56 -7.91 -11.25 -3.14
N MET A 57 -6.61 -11.02 -3.30
CA MET A 57 -6.03 -10.25 -4.39
C MET A 57 -6.71 -8.88 -4.58
N SER A 58 -7.07 -8.21 -3.49
CA SER A 58 -7.77 -6.91 -3.50
C SER A 58 -9.07 -6.92 -4.32
N GLN A 59 -9.75 -8.08 -4.36
CA GLN A 59 -11.06 -8.22 -5.01
C GLN A 59 -12.17 -8.10 -3.96
N PRO A 60 -12.99 -7.03 -3.98
CA PRO A 60 -14.07 -6.83 -3.02
C PRO A 60 -15.05 -8.02 -2.98
N GLY A 61 -15.45 -8.43 -1.78
CA GLY A 61 -16.39 -9.53 -1.56
C GLY A 61 -15.79 -10.94 -1.65
N LEU A 62 -14.50 -11.08 -1.99
CA LEU A 62 -13.81 -12.38 -1.98
C LEU A 62 -13.04 -12.59 -0.67
N THR A 63 -12.96 -13.85 -0.25
CA THR A 63 -12.19 -14.32 0.92
C THR A 63 -10.97 -15.15 0.54
N SER A 64 -10.81 -15.47 -0.75
CA SER A 64 -9.70 -16.25 -1.31
C SER A 64 -9.32 -15.70 -2.69
N PRO A 65 -8.09 -15.93 -3.20
CA PRO A 65 -7.70 -15.41 -4.50
C PRO A 65 -8.56 -16.03 -5.62
N PRO A 66 -9.03 -15.24 -6.59
CA PRO A 66 -9.95 -15.73 -7.61
C PRO A 66 -9.30 -16.78 -8.51
N ARG A 67 -10.11 -17.74 -9.02
CA ARG A 67 -9.63 -18.84 -9.89
C ARG A 67 -10.25 -18.84 -11.30
N ASP A 68 -11.14 -17.89 -11.59
CA ASP A 68 -11.84 -17.79 -12.88
C ASP A 68 -11.65 -16.42 -13.54
N LYS A 69 -12.03 -15.34 -12.84
CA LYS A 69 -11.96 -13.96 -13.34
C LYS A 69 -11.33 -13.04 -12.31
N ILE A 70 -10.67 -11.98 -12.77
CA ILE A 70 -10.05 -10.97 -11.91
C ILE A 70 -10.28 -9.58 -12.48
N VAL A 71 -10.68 -8.64 -11.63
CA VAL A 71 -10.85 -7.24 -11.96
C VAL A 71 -9.53 -6.50 -11.71
N ILE A 72 -9.09 -5.74 -12.69
CA ILE A 72 -7.87 -4.94 -12.69
C ILE A 72 -8.27 -3.49 -12.87
N LEU A 73 -7.94 -2.63 -11.90
CA LEU A 73 -8.21 -1.19 -12.00
C LEU A 73 -7.14 -0.52 -12.87
N GLY A 74 -7.57 0.36 -13.76
CA GLY A 74 -6.72 0.99 -14.77
C GLY A 74 -6.14 -0.03 -15.75
N ASP A 75 -4.88 0.16 -16.13
CA ASP A 75 -4.14 -0.74 -17.02
C ASP A 75 -3.40 -1.88 -16.26
N GLY A 76 -3.38 -1.83 -14.93
CA GLY A 76 -2.72 -2.81 -14.06
C GLY A 76 -1.19 -2.76 -14.05
N ASN A 77 -0.55 -1.76 -14.66
CA ASN A 77 0.90 -1.62 -14.76
C ASN A 77 1.59 -0.83 -13.63
N PRO A 78 0.93 0.11 -12.92
CA PRO A 78 1.51 0.75 -11.75
C PRO A 78 2.01 -0.27 -10.73
N LYS A 79 3.18 0.00 -10.16
CA LYS A 79 3.85 -0.86 -9.18
C LYS A 79 3.34 -0.56 -7.77
N ALA A 80 3.04 -1.61 -7.03
CA ALA A 80 2.75 -1.60 -5.61
C ALA A 80 3.75 -2.50 -4.86
N VAL A 81 3.88 -2.30 -3.54
CA VAL A 81 4.74 -3.11 -2.68
C VAL A 81 3.90 -3.79 -1.62
N PHE A 82 4.02 -5.11 -1.52
CA PHE A 82 3.24 -5.94 -0.60
C PHE A 82 4.18 -6.55 0.46
N ASN A 83 4.11 -6.05 1.68
CA ASN A 83 5.02 -6.46 2.75
C ASN A 83 4.28 -7.28 3.80
N LYS A 84 4.92 -8.35 4.27
CA LYS A 84 4.44 -9.11 5.43
C LYS A 84 4.51 -8.24 6.67
N GLU A 85 3.48 -8.30 7.49
CA GLU A 85 3.28 -7.46 8.68
C GLU A 85 4.43 -7.64 9.69
N ASP A 86 4.91 -8.87 9.88
CA ASP A 86 6.07 -9.18 10.73
C ASP A 86 7.34 -8.45 10.27
N ASP A 87 7.53 -8.32 8.96
CA ASP A 87 8.68 -7.62 8.39
C ASP A 87 8.52 -6.10 8.59
N ILE A 88 7.30 -5.56 8.42
CA ILE A 88 7.00 -4.16 8.71
C ILE A 88 7.32 -3.83 10.16
N ALA A 89 6.90 -4.69 11.10
CA ALA A 89 7.24 -4.56 12.51
C ALA A 89 8.75 -4.59 12.73
N THR A 90 9.44 -5.55 12.12
CA THR A 90 10.91 -5.70 12.24
C THR A 90 11.65 -4.46 11.74
N TYR A 91 11.31 -3.94 10.56
CA TYR A 91 11.95 -2.72 10.03
C TYR A 91 11.60 -1.48 10.85
N THR A 92 10.40 -1.41 11.41
CA THR A 92 9.98 -0.32 12.31
C THR A 92 10.84 -0.30 13.57
N ILE A 93 11.00 -1.46 14.24
CA ILE A 93 11.82 -1.58 15.45
C ILE A 93 13.29 -1.27 15.15
N LYS A 94 13.83 -1.77 14.04
CA LYS A 94 15.21 -1.45 13.62
C LYS A 94 15.45 0.05 13.42
N ALA A 95 14.41 0.83 13.11
CA ALA A 95 14.52 2.26 12.89
C ALA A 95 14.42 3.10 14.18
N VAL A 96 14.07 2.50 15.33
CA VAL A 96 13.80 3.23 16.59
C VAL A 96 15.00 4.00 17.09
N ASP A 97 16.20 3.43 17.00
CA ASP A 97 17.47 4.02 17.46
C ASP A 97 18.48 4.28 16.33
N ASP A 98 18.15 3.95 15.09
CA ASP A 98 18.99 4.25 13.93
C ASP A 98 19.04 5.77 13.69
N PRO A 99 20.19 6.44 13.81
CA PRO A 99 20.26 7.90 13.61
C PRO A 99 19.94 8.31 12.18
N ARG A 100 20.05 7.40 11.20
CA ARG A 100 19.76 7.69 9.77
C ARG A 100 18.28 7.94 9.51
N THR A 101 17.40 7.52 10.42
CA THR A 101 15.94 7.69 10.30
C THR A 101 15.40 8.84 11.14
N LEU A 102 16.26 9.61 11.82
CA LEU A 102 15.85 10.75 12.65
C LEU A 102 15.27 11.87 11.78
N ASN A 103 14.01 12.23 12.04
CA ASN A 103 13.25 13.23 11.29
C ASN A 103 13.18 12.90 9.79
N LYS A 104 12.93 11.62 9.47
CA LYS A 104 12.84 11.09 8.10
C LYS A 104 11.58 10.26 7.88
N VAL A 105 11.25 10.10 6.60
CA VAL A 105 10.35 9.06 6.10
C VAL A 105 11.18 7.81 5.81
N LEU A 106 10.80 6.68 6.43
CA LEU A 106 11.32 5.35 6.12
C LEU A 106 10.37 4.66 5.14
N TYR A 107 10.87 4.35 3.94
CA TYR A 107 10.13 3.54 2.98
C TYR A 107 10.55 2.07 3.08
N VAL A 108 9.61 1.18 3.40
CA VAL A 108 9.84 -0.27 3.38
C VAL A 108 9.51 -0.77 1.97
N LYS A 109 10.50 -0.68 1.07
CA LYS A 109 10.32 -0.97 -0.36
C LYS A 109 11.27 -2.06 -0.89
N PRO A 110 11.20 -3.31 -0.38
CA PRO A 110 12.05 -4.38 -0.87
C PRO A 110 11.73 -4.70 -2.35
N PRO A 111 12.74 -4.80 -3.24
CA PRO A 111 12.52 -5.03 -4.67
C PRO A 111 11.74 -6.31 -4.99
N ALA A 112 11.97 -7.39 -4.23
CA ALA A 112 11.32 -8.68 -4.43
C ALA A 112 9.81 -8.67 -4.16
N ASN A 113 9.30 -7.64 -3.48
CA ASN A 113 7.89 -7.47 -3.15
C ASN A 113 7.20 -6.40 -4.03
N THR A 114 7.91 -5.85 -5.02
CA THR A 114 7.42 -4.77 -5.87
C THR A 114 6.83 -5.34 -7.16
N TYR A 115 5.50 -5.35 -7.24
CA TYR A 115 4.76 -5.93 -8.37
C TYR A 115 3.75 -4.94 -8.94
N SER A 116 3.52 -5.02 -10.25
CA SER A 116 2.29 -4.49 -10.82
C SER A 116 1.16 -5.48 -10.59
N PHE A 117 -0.09 -5.03 -10.68
CA PHE A 117 -1.21 -5.94 -10.51
C PHE A 117 -1.28 -7.00 -11.64
N ASN A 118 -0.81 -6.64 -12.84
CA ASN A 118 -0.63 -7.58 -13.95
C ASN A 118 0.40 -8.67 -13.63
N GLU A 119 1.55 -8.31 -13.06
CA GLU A 119 2.58 -9.29 -12.67
C GLU A 119 2.12 -10.18 -11.52
N LEU A 120 1.43 -9.59 -10.53
CA LEU A 120 0.86 -10.35 -9.41
C LEU A 120 -0.20 -11.35 -9.89
N THR A 121 -1.05 -10.94 -10.84
CA THR A 121 -2.01 -11.82 -11.51
C THR A 121 -1.30 -12.96 -12.24
N SER A 122 -0.28 -12.66 -13.04
CA SER A 122 0.50 -13.68 -13.75
C SER A 122 1.20 -14.65 -12.78
N LEU A 123 1.72 -14.16 -11.65
CA LEU A 123 2.31 -14.99 -10.61
C LEU A 123 1.27 -15.95 -10.01
N TRP A 124 0.05 -15.48 -9.80
CA TRP A 124 -1.05 -16.31 -9.31
C TRP A 124 -1.50 -17.35 -10.35
N GLU A 125 -1.69 -16.96 -11.60
CA GLU A 125 -2.01 -17.87 -12.72
C GLU A 125 -0.98 -19.01 -12.83
N LYS A 126 0.32 -18.68 -12.70
CA LYS A 126 1.40 -19.67 -12.65
C LYS A 126 1.26 -20.63 -11.47
N LYS A 127 0.86 -20.14 -10.29
CA LYS A 127 0.66 -20.98 -9.09
C LYS A 127 -0.53 -21.93 -9.23
N ILE A 128 -1.58 -21.52 -9.93
CA ILE A 128 -2.80 -22.33 -10.10
C ILE A 128 -2.83 -23.14 -11.39
N GLY A 129 -1.87 -22.94 -12.30
CA GLY A 129 -1.81 -23.62 -13.59
C GLY A 129 -2.97 -23.26 -14.52
N LYS A 130 -3.55 -22.06 -14.37
CA LYS A 130 -4.74 -21.62 -15.12
C LYS A 130 -4.68 -20.12 -15.37
N THR A 131 -5.02 -19.70 -16.59
CA THR A 131 -5.21 -18.30 -16.98
C THR A 131 -6.57 -17.79 -16.51
N LEU A 132 -6.59 -16.59 -15.93
CA LEU A 132 -7.82 -15.93 -15.50
C LEU A 132 -8.37 -15.03 -16.60
N GLN A 133 -9.70 -14.88 -16.65
CA GLN A 133 -10.31 -13.81 -17.41
C GLN A 133 -10.01 -12.47 -16.73
N ARG A 134 -9.17 -11.65 -17.36
CA ARG A 134 -8.83 -10.31 -16.86
C ARG A 134 -9.84 -9.28 -17.34
N ILE A 135 -10.43 -8.54 -16.41
CA ILE A 135 -11.41 -7.48 -16.68
C ILE A 135 -10.77 -6.16 -16.24
N TYR A 136 -10.45 -5.30 -17.20
CA TYR A 136 -9.88 -3.98 -16.92
C TYR A 136 -10.99 -2.96 -16.72
N VAL A 137 -10.88 -2.16 -15.65
CA VAL A 137 -11.82 -1.07 -15.34
C VAL A 137 -11.06 0.25 -15.48
N PRO A 138 -11.35 1.03 -16.53
CA PRO A 138 -10.75 2.35 -16.74
C PRO A 138 -10.93 3.29 -15.54
N GLU A 139 -10.03 4.26 -15.39
CA GLU A 139 -10.04 5.21 -14.28
C GLU A 139 -11.35 5.99 -14.19
N ASP A 140 -11.88 6.49 -15.31
CA ASP A 140 -13.14 7.23 -15.36
C ASP A 140 -14.34 6.39 -14.89
N GLN A 141 -14.37 5.10 -15.22
CA GLN A 141 -15.38 4.18 -14.70
C GLN A 141 -15.18 3.88 -13.21
N MET A 142 -13.93 3.76 -12.76
CA MET A 142 -13.60 3.54 -11.36
C MET A 142 -14.03 4.74 -10.50
N LEU A 143 -13.77 5.97 -10.96
CA LEU A 143 -14.16 7.20 -10.27
C LEU A 143 -15.69 7.31 -10.14
N LYS A 144 -16.44 7.00 -11.20
CA LYS A 144 -17.92 6.95 -11.16
C LYS A 144 -18.47 5.93 -10.18
N ASN A 145 -17.74 4.86 -9.90
CA ASN A 145 -18.17 3.82 -8.95
C ASN A 145 -17.86 4.19 -7.48
N ILE A 146 -17.05 5.23 -7.26
CA ILE A 146 -16.72 5.75 -5.92
C ILE A 146 -17.76 6.78 -5.45
N GLU A 147 -18.35 7.53 -6.38
CA GLU A 147 -19.48 8.47 -6.14
C GLU A 147 -20.73 7.76 -5.61
#